data_AF-A0A920EWG9-F1
#
_entry.id   AF-A0A920EWG9-F1
#
_cell.length_a   1.000
_cell.length_b   1.000
_cell.length_c   1.000
_cell.angle_alpha   90.00
_cell.angle_beta   90.00
_cell.angle_gamma   90.00
#
_symmetry.space_group_name_H-M   'P 1'
#
loop_
_entity.id
_entity.type
_entity.pdbx_description
1 polymer ?
#
loop_
_entity_poly.entity_id
_entity_poly.type
_entity_poly.pdbx_seq_one_letter_code
_entity_poly.pdbx_strand_id
1 'polypeptide(L)'
;MIESENNLDNYYQHLFSLISNSSDQIKFEKEIKNSKINKELIFLYSAMTRIAELPFSHEFYEIDKKNLSIPIILNQASPIDLRIKAANESFLQNLIPVDSLAALYMSADFNSDQLNNPKETIETLSGNKELSMAFLFQLVNIQIFPKDRLNTLIQFWEFAKKNNLEEIAYKLSINMLSSIDASSENIIYGPQIASAYIFNSNFDNALYWIELYENAIEVDSKSIYARILLDLYSSSDLNSFINSINLTLNNSNQKDNDNYELLYVLKAVMNLDINSNTNINLNKIFDDRSMPSIFLLNEINNSILKSVDEKFLFYSLISLNDKEWKNIHPEHLKLILNGYLQYKDGLLFRNIVLELFKNYNFII
;
A
#
# COMPACT_ATOMS: atom_id res chain seq x y z
N MET A 1 28.38 -32.46 -27.99
CA MET A 1 27.41 -31.54 -28.61
C MET A 1 27.71 -30.14 -28.07
N ILE A 2 28.71 -29.48 -28.64
CA ILE A 2 29.05 -28.08 -28.38
C ILE A 2 29.29 -27.54 -29.78
N GLU A 3 28.24 -27.11 -30.48
CA GLU A 3 28.39 -26.44 -31.76
C GLU A 3 27.07 -25.70 -32.07
N SER A 4 27.21 -24.37 -32.23
CA SER A 4 26.23 -23.35 -32.65
C SER A 4 25.26 -22.73 -31.63
N GLU A 5 25.75 -22.17 -30.52
CA GLU A 5 25.10 -20.98 -29.94
C GLU A 5 25.93 -19.73 -30.32
N ASN A 6 25.35 -18.86 -31.16
CA ASN A 6 26.02 -17.63 -31.62
C ASN A 6 26.04 -16.51 -30.56
N ASN A 7 25.41 -16.72 -29.39
CA ASN A 7 25.37 -15.77 -28.30
C ASN A 7 25.61 -16.51 -26.98
N LEU A 8 26.85 -16.48 -26.48
CA LEU A 8 27.19 -17.08 -25.19
C LEU A 8 26.45 -16.33 -24.08
N ASP A 9 25.66 -17.04 -23.29
CA ASP A 9 25.04 -16.47 -22.11
C ASP A 9 26.10 -16.26 -21.01
N ASN A 10 26.63 -15.03 -20.97
CA ASN A 10 27.67 -14.65 -20.02
C ASN A 10 27.24 -14.82 -18.55
N TYR A 11 25.94 -14.68 -18.26
CA TYR A 11 25.43 -14.84 -16.89
C TYR A 11 25.43 -16.30 -16.48
N TYR A 12 24.95 -17.19 -17.37
CA TYR A 12 25.05 -18.64 -17.17
C TYR A 12 26.50 -19.09 -16.99
N GLN A 13 27.40 -18.69 -17.89
CA GLN A 13 28.81 -19.08 -17.83
C GLN A 13 29.47 -18.62 -16.54
N HIS A 14 29.14 -17.40 -16.08
CA HIS A 14 29.63 -16.91 -14.80
C HIS A 14 29.12 -17.75 -13.63
N LEU A 15 27.80 -17.98 -13.50
CA LEU A 15 27.25 -18.82 -12.43
C LEU A 15 27.79 -20.26 -12.48
N PHE A 16 27.92 -20.83 -13.68
CA PHE A 16 28.47 -22.17 -13.87
C PHE A 16 29.93 -22.24 -13.42
N SER A 17 30.73 -21.21 -13.70
CA SER A 17 32.12 -21.13 -13.24
C SER A 17 32.23 -21.04 -11.71
N LEU A 18 31.32 -20.31 -11.06
CA LEU A 18 31.26 -20.22 -9.59
C LEU A 18 30.86 -21.56 -8.95
N ILE A 19 29.97 -22.32 -9.57
CA ILE A 19 29.56 -23.64 -9.09
C ILE A 19 30.67 -24.68 -9.31
N SER A 20 31.36 -24.63 -10.45
CA SER A 20 32.28 -25.68 -10.88
C SER A 20 33.69 -25.54 -10.30
N ASN A 21 34.13 -24.33 -9.96
CA ASN A 21 35.47 -24.08 -9.41
C ASN A 21 35.44 -24.08 -7.88
N SER A 22 35.46 -25.29 -7.30
CA SER A 22 35.34 -25.51 -5.85
C SER A 22 36.64 -25.31 -5.05
N SER A 23 37.64 -24.59 -5.56
CA SER A 23 38.93 -24.42 -4.86
C SER A 23 39.41 -22.98 -4.86
N ASP A 24 39.65 -22.50 -3.63
CA ASP A 24 40.29 -21.27 -3.20
C ASP A 24 41.23 -20.57 -4.20
N GLN A 25 41.18 -19.23 -4.17
CA GLN A 25 42.11 -18.26 -4.78
C GLN A 25 41.73 -17.65 -6.14
N ILE A 26 40.54 -17.07 -6.29
CA ILE A 26 40.45 -15.83 -7.09
C ILE A 26 39.49 -14.88 -6.39
N LYS A 27 39.95 -13.66 -6.09
CA LYS A 27 39.09 -12.49 -5.84
C LYS A 27 38.27 -12.24 -7.12
N PHE A 28 37.27 -13.07 -7.38
CA PHE A 28 36.27 -12.74 -8.40
C PHE A 28 35.30 -11.78 -7.73
N GLU A 29 35.14 -10.60 -8.35
CA GLU A 29 34.14 -9.63 -7.95
C GLU A 29 32.80 -10.38 -7.85
N LYS A 30 32.25 -10.46 -6.62
CA LYS A 30 30.92 -11.03 -6.35
C LYS A 30 29.78 -10.26 -7.04
N GLU A 31 30.12 -9.23 -7.81
CA GLU A 31 29.19 -8.37 -8.50
C GLU A 31 29.21 -8.69 -9.99
N ILE A 32 28.22 -9.47 -10.43
CA ILE A 32 27.87 -9.49 -11.85
C ILE A 32 27.17 -8.16 -12.16
N LYS A 33 27.95 -7.12 -12.43
CA LYS A 33 27.41 -5.85 -12.95
C LYS A 33 27.23 -5.98 -14.46
N ASN A 34 26.03 -5.67 -14.95
CA ASN A 34 25.72 -5.42 -16.36
C ASN A 34 25.71 -6.59 -17.35
N SER A 35 25.55 -7.85 -16.91
CA SER A 35 25.28 -8.94 -17.86
C SER A 35 23.80 -8.94 -18.27
N LYS A 36 23.51 -8.98 -19.58
CA LYS A 36 22.14 -9.14 -20.07
C LYS A 36 21.59 -10.50 -19.64
N ILE A 37 20.64 -10.51 -18.71
CA ILE A 37 20.02 -11.74 -18.19
C ILE A 37 19.00 -12.25 -19.20
N ASN A 38 19.15 -13.50 -19.63
CA ASN A 38 18.14 -14.19 -20.42
C ASN A 38 16.91 -14.52 -19.55
N LYS A 39 15.78 -13.89 -19.85
CA LYS A 39 14.53 -14.05 -19.08
C LYS A 39 13.95 -15.47 -19.16
N GLU A 40 14.25 -16.21 -20.23
CA GLU A 40 13.76 -17.59 -20.38
C GLU A 40 14.43 -18.57 -19.39
N LEU A 41 15.61 -18.20 -18.87
CA LEU A 41 16.43 -19.04 -18.00
C LEU A 41 16.44 -18.59 -16.52
N ILE A 42 15.55 -17.67 -16.13
CA ILE A 42 15.49 -17.12 -14.75
C ILE A 42 15.41 -18.21 -13.68
N PHE A 43 14.62 -19.26 -13.91
CA PHE A 43 14.48 -20.35 -12.94
C PHE A 43 15.76 -21.17 -12.79
N LEU A 44 16.47 -21.40 -13.89
CA LEU A 44 17.78 -22.05 -13.88
C LEU A 44 18.79 -21.21 -13.10
N TYR A 45 18.83 -19.91 -13.39
CA TYR A 45 19.67 -18.95 -12.67
C TYR A 45 19.37 -18.90 -11.18
N SER A 46 18.09 -18.85 -10.80
CA SER A 46 17.67 -18.91 -9.40
C SER A 46 18.09 -20.20 -8.71
N ALA A 47 18.02 -21.35 -9.40
CA ALA A 47 18.49 -22.62 -8.88
C ALA A 47 20.01 -22.63 -8.71
N MET A 48 20.76 -22.19 -9.72
CA MET A 48 22.22 -22.11 -9.71
C MET A 48 22.73 -21.21 -8.58
N THR A 49 22.18 -20.01 -8.44
CA THR A 49 22.53 -19.05 -7.38
C THR A 49 22.31 -19.64 -5.98
N ARG A 50 21.20 -20.38 -5.78
CA ARG A 50 20.91 -21.02 -4.50
C ARG A 50 21.82 -22.20 -4.19
N ILE A 51 22.09 -23.06 -5.18
CA ILE A 51 23.01 -24.21 -5.02
C ILE A 51 24.41 -23.72 -4.67
N ALA A 52 24.82 -22.58 -5.23
CA ALA A 52 26.11 -21.96 -4.97
C ALA A 52 26.16 -21.09 -3.70
N GLU A 53 25.05 -20.98 -2.95
CA GLU A 53 24.92 -20.10 -1.78
C GLU A 53 25.33 -18.64 -2.07
N LEU A 54 25.06 -18.16 -3.29
CA LEU A 54 25.41 -16.82 -3.73
C LEU A 54 24.30 -15.82 -3.39
N PRO A 55 24.61 -14.54 -3.10
CA PRO A 55 23.60 -13.51 -2.90
C PRO A 55 22.82 -13.25 -4.20
N PHE A 56 21.50 -13.11 -4.09
CA PHE A 56 20.72 -12.50 -5.16
C PHE A 56 20.95 -10.98 -5.21
N SER A 57 20.89 -10.41 -6.41
CA SER A 57 20.95 -8.96 -6.60
C SER A 57 19.57 -8.33 -6.68
N HIS A 58 19.48 -7.05 -6.35
CA HIS A 58 18.26 -6.25 -6.53
C HIS A 58 17.81 -6.24 -8.00
N GLU A 59 18.74 -6.15 -8.94
CA GLU A 59 18.43 -6.19 -10.38
C GLU A 59 17.78 -7.52 -10.80
N PHE A 60 18.28 -8.64 -10.27
CA PHE A 60 17.72 -9.97 -10.55
C PHE A 60 16.29 -10.09 -10.03
N TYR A 61 16.02 -9.58 -8.83
CA TYR A 61 14.69 -9.54 -8.23
C TYR A 61 13.66 -8.78 -9.08
N GLU A 62 14.05 -7.65 -9.67
CA GLU A 62 13.13 -6.82 -10.47
C GLU A 62 12.69 -7.49 -11.78
N ILE A 63 13.36 -8.55 -12.23
CA ILE A 63 13.01 -9.26 -13.47
C ILE A 63 11.68 -10.00 -13.33
N ASP A 64 11.49 -10.66 -12.19
CA ASP A 64 10.28 -11.44 -11.88
C ASP A 64 10.07 -11.53 -10.37
N LYS A 65 9.54 -10.45 -9.79
CA LYS A 65 9.31 -10.33 -8.34
C LYS A 65 8.52 -11.50 -7.79
N LYS A 66 7.41 -11.84 -8.46
CA LYS A 66 6.47 -12.88 -8.02
C LYS A 66 7.16 -14.24 -7.86
N ASN A 67 7.92 -14.67 -8.87
CA ASN A 67 8.52 -16.00 -8.85
C ASN A 67 9.85 -16.05 -8.08
N LEU A 68 10.53 -14.90 -7.92
CA LEU A 68 11.82 -14.83 -7.24
C LEU A 68 11.73 -14.53 -5.74
N SER A 69 10.60 -14.02 -5.25
CA SER A 69 10.50 -13.64 -3.84
C SER A 69 10.79 -14.79 -2.87
N ILE A 70 10.12 -15.95 -3.02
CA ILE A 70 10.36 -17.11 -2.13
C ILE A 70 11.82 -17.61 -2.20
N PRO A 71 12.41 -17.84 -3.40
CA PRO A 71 13.83 -18.16 -3.51
C PRO A 71 14.77 -17.18 -2.79
N ILE A 72 14.49 -15.88 -2.86
CA ILE A 72 15.29 -14.83 -2.21
C ILE A 72 15.13 -14.88 -0.70
N ILE A 73 13.89 -14.95 -0.19
CA ILE A 73 13.60 -14.97 1.26
C ILE A 73 14.38 -16.10 1.97
N LEU A 74 14.41 -17.28 1.35
CA LEU A 74 15.05 -18.48 1.87
C LEU A 74 16.58 -18.48 1.72
N ASN A 75 17.15 -17.60 0.87
CA ASN A 75 18.58 -17.55 0.63
C ASN A 75 19.27 -16.61 1.64
N GLN A 76 19.88 -17.18 2.67
CA GLN A 76 20.55 -16.44 3.74
C GLN A 76 21.76 -15.62 3.26
N ALA A 77 22.38 -15.99 2.13
CA ALA A 77 23.48 -15.22 1.57
C ALA A 77 23.03 -13.87 0.98
N SER A 78 21.75 -13.73 0.66
CA SER A 78 21.21 -12.50 0.09
C SER A 78 21.11 -11.38 1.14
N PRO A 79 21.31 -10.11 0.75
CA PRO A 79 21.16 -8.96 1.64
C PRO A 79 19.79 -8.96 2.35
N ILE A 80 19.78 -8.66 3.65
CA ILE A 80 18.56 -8.75 4.47
C ILE A 80 17.48 -7.76 4.00
N ASP A 81 17.86 -6.58 3.52
CA ASP A 81 16.95 -5.60 2.94
C ASP A 81 16.24 -6.14 1.69
N LEU A 82 16.97 -6.80 0.80
CA LEU A 82 16.39 -7.48 -0.37
C LEU A 82 15.45 -8.62 0.05
N ARG A 83 15.83 -9.40 1.07
CA ARG A 83 14.99 -10.47 1.62
C ARG A 83 13.69 -9.90 2.19
N ILE A 84 13.76 -8.79 2.92
CA ILE A 84 12.59 -8.09 3.47
C ILE A 84 11.70 -7.55 2.34
N LYS A 85 12.30 -6.96 1.29
CA LYS A 85 11.58 -6.49 0.10
C LYS A 85 10.77 -7.63 -0.54
N ALA A 86 11.40 -8.78 -0.74
CA ALA A 86 10.77 -9.98 -1.28
C ALA A 86 9.68 -10.55 -0.35
N ALA A 87 9.88 -10.49 0.97
CA ALA A 87 8.90 -10.93 1.95
C ALA A 87 7.66 -10.04 1.97
N ASN A 88 7.82 -8.72 1.90
CA ASN A 88 6.70 -7.78 1.79
C ASN A 88 5.83 -8.09 0.57
N GLU A 89 6.45 -8.30 -0.59
CA GLU A 89 5.75 -8.69 -1.81
C GLU A 89 5.01 -10.03 -1.65
N SER A 90 5.69 -11.03 -1.07
CA SER A 90 5.09 -12.36 -0.84
C SER A 90 3.92 -12.30 0.13
N PHE A 91 4.02 -11.46 1.16
CA PHE A 91 2.96 -11.27 2.15
C PHE A 91 1.71 -10.65 1.52
N LEU A 92 1.87 -9.58 0.73
CA LEU A 92 0.75 -8.92 0.02
C LEU A 92 0.07 -9.86 -0.99
N GLN A 93 0.82 -10.83 -1.54
CA GLN A 93 0.29 -11.88 -2.40
C GLN A 93 -0.27 -13.10 -1.63
N ASN A 94 -0.35 -13.04 -0.29
CA ASN A 94 -0.78 -14.12 0.59
C ASN A 94 0.04 -15.42 0.46
N LEU A 95 1.32 -15.31 0.08
CA LEU A 95 2.23 -16.45 -0.08
C LEU A 95 2.95 -16.84 1.22
N ILE A 96 3.10 -15.90 2.15
CA ILE A 96 3.68 -16.14 3.47
C ILE A 96 2.77 -15.56 4.58
N PRO A 97 2.72 -16.20 5.76
CA PRO A 97 1.97 -15.67 6.89
C PRO A 97 2.72 -14.52 7.57
N VAL A 98 1.98 -13.72 8.35
CA VAL A 98 2.53 -12.58 9.11
C VAL A 98 3.65 -12.99 10.05
N ASP A 99 3.59 -14.19 10.66
CA ASP A 99 4.64 -14.67 11.57
C ASP A 99 5.98 -14.88 10.85
N SER A 100 5.95 -15.32 9.59
CA SER A 100 7.17 -15.46 8.78
C SER A 100 7.74 -14.10 8.40
N LEU A 101 6.87 -13.11 8.13
CA LEU A 101 7.28 -11.74 7.88
C LEU A 101 7.92 -11.10 9.12
N ALA A 102 7.27 -11.26 10.28
CA ALA A 102 7.77 -10.77 11.56
C ALA A 102 9.13 -11.36 11.91
N ALA A 103 9.31 -12.68 11.72
CA ALA A 103 10.59 -13.34 11.95
C ALA A 103 11.71 -12.75 11.09
N LEU A 104 11.44 -12.44 9.82
CA LEU A 104 12.42 -11.83 8.94
C LEU A 104 12.76 -10.39 9.36
N TYR A 105 11.77 -9.59 9.73
CA TYR A 105 11.99 -8.24 10.26
C TYR A 105 12.84 -8.27 11.55
N MET A 106 12.60 -9.23 12.44
CA MET A 106 13.40 -9.43 13.66
C MET A 106 14.81 -9.97 13.40
N SER A 107 15.06 -10.54 12.21
CA SER A 107 16.39 -11.07 11.84
C SER A 107 17.36 -10.02 11.29
N ALA A 108 16.90 -8.77 11.09
CA ALA A 108 17.79 -7.69 10.72
C ALA A 108 18.70 -7.32 11.90
N ASP A 109 20.01 -7.30 11.68
CA ASP A 109 20.98 -7.03 12.73
C ASP A 109 21.10 -5.53 13.01
N PHE A 110 20.61 -5.11 14.18
CA PHE A 110 20.85 -3.77 14.74
C PHE A 110 21.60 -3.90 16.07
N ASN A 111 22.68 -3.15 16.22
CA ASN A 111 23.46 -3.15 17.46
C ASN A 111 22.81 -2.28 18.55
N SER A 112 23.31 -2.40 19.78
CA SER A 112 22.77 -1.65 20.92
C SER A 112 22.88 -0.14 20.75
N ASP A 113 23.94 0.36 20.10
CA ASP A 113 24.11 1.80 19.86
C ASP A 113 23.03 2.33 18.91
N GLN A 114 22.71 1.58 17.86
CA GLN A 114 21.65 1.91 16.90
C GLN A 114 20.27 1.94 17.56
N LEU A 115 19.98 0.96 18.42
CA LEU A 115 18.71 0.87 19.15
C LEU A 115 18.55 1.96 20.21
N ASN A 116 19.66 2.40 20.83
CA ASN A 116 19.66 3.48 21.81
C ASN A 116 19.63 4.88 21.19
N ASN A 117 19.99 5.02 19.91
CA ASN A 117 19.99 6.30 19.17
C ASN A 117 19.02 6.26 17.97
N PRO A 118 17.71 6.07 18.19
CA PRO A 118 16.77 5.75 17.12
C PRO A 118 16.63 6.85 16.06
N LYS A 119 16.75 8.13 16.44
CA LYS A 119 16.64 9.25 15.50
C LYS A 119 17.78 9.24 14.47
N GLU A 120 19.02 9.11 14.94
CA GLU A 120 20.22 9.06 14.09
C GLU A 120 20.23 7.80 13.21
N THR A 121 19.81 6.67 13.76
CA THR A 121 19.70 5.41 13.00
C THR A 121 18.68 5.54 11.88
N ILE A 122 17.50 6.12 12.12
CA ILE A 122 16.48 6.33 11.07
C ILE A 122 16.99 7.26 9.97
N GLU A 123 17.71 8.33 10.33
CA GLU A 123 18.33 9.23 9.34
C GLU A 123 19.37 8.50 8.48
N THR A 124 20.19 7.65 9.11
CA THR A 124 21.20 6.83 8.42
C THR A 124 20.55 5.80 7.48
N LEU A 125 19.39 5.26 7.85
CA LEU A 125 18.63 4.29 7.06
C LEU A 125 17.69 4.91 6.02
N SER A 126 17.65 6.25 5.89
CA SER A 126 16.68 6.97 5.06
C SER A 126 16.62 6.52 3.58
N GLY A 127 17.71 5.97 3.03
CA GLY A 127 17.76 5.40 1.68
C GLY A 127 17.24 3.96 1.56
N ASN A 128 16.93 3.29 2.67
CA ASN A 128 16.51 1.89 2.72
C ASN A 128 15.24 1.75 3.58
N LYS A 129 14.09 1.80 2.91
CA LYS A 129 12.79 1.72 3.58
C LYS A 129 12.55 0.36 4.23
N GLU A 130 13.10 -0.72 3.65
CA GLU A 130 12.98 -2.07 4.17
C GLU A 130 13.68 -2.22 5.52
N LEU A 131 14.93 -1.75 5.64
CA LEU A 131 15.66 -1.73 6.91
C LEU A 131 15.04 -0.76 7.91
N SER A 132 14.57 0.41 7.46
CA SER A 132 13.89 1.36 8.34
C SER A 132 12.61 0.76 8.96
N MET A 133 11.83 0.02 8.16
CA MET A 133 10.66 -0.72 8.62
C MET A 133 11.03 -1.80 9.65
N ALA A 134 12.08 -2.58 9.38
CA ALA A 134 12.58 -3.59 10.33
C ALA A 134 13.07 -2.97 11.63
N PHE A 135 13.84 -1.89 11.54
CA PHE A 135 14.35 -1.16 12.69
C PHE A 135 13.23 -0.66 13.59
N LEU A 136 12.25 0.05 13.01
CA LEU A 136 11.10 0.57 13.76
C LEU A 136 10.28 -0.56 14.38
N PHE A 137 10.05 -1.66 13.66
CA PHE A 137 9.34 -2.81 14.22
C PHE A 137 10.09 -3.42 15.42
N GLN A 138 11.41 -3.62 15.32
CA GLN A 138 12.22 -4.10 16.44
C GLN A 138 12.20 -3.09 17.61
N LEU A 139 12.29 -1.80 17.31
CA LEU A 139 12.26 -0.73 18.30
C LEU A 139 10.97 -0.75 19.11
N VAL A 140 9.81 -0.99 18.48
CA VAL A 140 8.54 -1.16 19.18
C VAL A 140 8.58 -2.36 20.11
N ASN A 141 9.10 -3.50 19.64
CA ASN A 141 9.15 -4.75 20.40
C ASN A 141 10.06 -4.68 21.63
N ILE A 142 11.11 -3.86 21.62
CA ILE A 142 12.00 -3.71 22.78
C ILE A 142 11.48 -2.70 23.82
N GLN A 143 10.50 -1.86 23.49
CA GLN A 143 9.95 -0.90 24.45
C GLN A 143 9.21 -1.64 25.57
N ILE A 144 9.63 -1.38 26.81
CA ILE A 144 9.05 -1.99 28.01
C ILE A 144 7.82 -1.19 28.50
N PHE A 145 7.92 0.14 28.49
CA PHE A 145 6.86 1.01 28.97
C PHE A 145 5.72 1.17 27.95
N PRO A 146 4.45 1.00 28.33
CA PRO A 146 3.32 1.07 27.39
C PRO A 146 3.25 2.39 26.60
N LYS A 147 3.54 3.52 27.24
CA LYS A 147 3.53 4.84 26.61
C LYS A 147 4.60 4.97 25.52
N ASP A 148 5.83 4.57 25.82
CA ASP A 148 6.93 4.64 24.85
C ASP A 148 6.74 3.64 23.71
N ARG A 149 6.19 2.45 24.03
CA ARG A 149 5.79 1.47 23.02
C ARG A 149 4.75 2.05 22.07
N LEU A 150 3.69 2.67 22.57
CA LEU A 150 2.68 3.29 21.73
C LEU A 150 3.27 4.41 20.87
N ASN A 151 4.06 5.33 21.45
CA ASN A 151 4.68 6.40 20.68
C ASN A 151 5.58 5.88 19.56
N THR A 152 6.31 4.80 19.81
CA THR A 152 7.14 4.14 18.79
C THR A 152 6.28 3.45 17.74
N LEU A 153 5.17 2.84 18.16
CA LEU A 153 4.21 2.18 17.28
C LEU A 153 3.55 3.18 16.32
N ILE A 154 3.17 4.36 16.81
CA ILE A 154 2.66 5.45 15.96
C ILE A 154 3.74 5.91 14.96
N GLN A 155 5.00 6.06 15.38
CA GLN A 155 6.10 6.39 14.47
C GLN A 155 6.31 5.32 13.39
N PHE A 156 6.20 4.05 13.76
CA PHE A 156 6.26 2.93 12.82
C PHE A 156 5.16 3.01 11.76
N TRP A 157 3.91 3.22 12.19
CA TRP A 157 2.77 3.35 11.27
C TRP A 157 2.88 4.57 10.35
N GLU A 158 3.29 5.72 10.88
CA GLU A 158 3.49 6.94 10.08
C GLU A 158 4.60 6.79 9.04
N PHE A 159 5.71 6.14 9.40
CA PHE A 159 6.77 5.81 8.45
C PHE A 159 6.27 4.85 7.36
N ALA A 160 5.53 3.81 7.75
CA ALA A 160 4.98 2.84 6.82
C ALA A 160 3.99 3.47 5.84
N LYS A 161 3.10 4.33 6.34
CA LYS A 161 2.12 5.08 5.53
C LYS A 161 2.80 5.93 4.46
N LYS A 162 3.85 6.68 4.82
CA LYS A 162 4.64 7.48 3.86
C LYS A 162 5.31 6.65 2.76
N ASN A 163 5.52 5.35 3.01
CA ASN A 163 6.19 4.43 2.11
C ASN A 163 5.23 3.42 1.44
N ASN A 164 3.91 3.59 1.58
CA ASN A 164 2.87 2.67 1.09
C ASN A 164 3.00 1.23 1.64
N LEU A 165 3.42 1.08 2.90
CA LEU A 165 3.58 -0.20 3.61
C LEU A 165 2.68 -0.28 4.85
N GLU A 166 1.63 0.54 4.91
CA GLU A 166 0.71 0.66 6.06
C GLU A 166 0.03 -0.66 6.44
N GLU A 167 -0.45 -1.43 5.47
CA GLU A 167 -1.08 -2.74 5.71
C GLU A 167 -0.13 -3.71 6.40
N ILE A 168 1.11 -3.79 5.91
CA ILE A 168 2.17 -4.63 6.51
C ILE A 168 2.43 -4.21 7.95
N ALA A 169 2.55 -2.89 8.20
CA ALA A 169 2.81 -2.38 9.54
C ALA A 169 1.68 -2.74 10.51
N TYR A 170 0.42 -2.52 10.11
CA TYR A 170 -0.73 -2.87 10.94
C TYR A 170 -0.83 -4.37 11.22
N LYS A 171 -0.54 -5.22 10.22
CA LYS A 171 -0.53 -6.68 10.37
C LYS A 171 0.55 -7.14 11.34
N LEU A 172 1.77 -6.61 11.22
CA LEU A 172 2.87 -6.90 12.13
C LEU A 172 2.58 -6.46 13.57
N SER A 173 1.79 -5.41 13.76
CA SER A 173 1.44 -4.86 15.07
C SER A 173 0.28 -5.54 15.79
N ILE A 174 -0.36 -6.57 15.21
CA ILE A 174 -1.61 -7.15 15.74
C ILE A 174 -1.51 -7.55 17.23
N ASN A 175 -0.42 -8.19 17.63
CA ASN A 175 -0.20 -8.67 19.00
C ASN A 175 0.00 -7.53 20.01
N MET A 176 0.28 -6.31 19.53
CA MET A 176 0.49 -5.14 20.37
C MET A 176 -0.80 -4.36 20.59
N LEU A 177 -1.77 -4.46 19.66
CA LEU A 177 -3.01 -3.68 19.71
C LEU A 177 -3.83 -3.94 20.97
N SER A 178 -3.97 -5.21 21.36
CA SER A 178 -4.74 -5.60 22.54
C SER A 178 -4.12 -5.14 23.87
N SER A 179 -2.87 -4.67 23.84
CA SER A 179 -2.19 -4.13 25.02
C SER A 179 -2.32 -2.61 25.17
N ILE A 180 -2.99 -1.95 24.21
CA ILE A 180 -3.20 -0.50 24.24
C ILE A 180 -4.47 -0.22 25.04
N ASP A 181 -4.32 0.38 26.21
CA ASP A 181 -5.44 0.84 27.02
C ASP A 181 -5.86 2.26 26.63
N ALA A 182 -7.17 2.47 26.58
CA ALA A 182 -7.75 3.80 26.36
C ALA A 182 -7.47 4.71 27.57
N SER A 183 -6.85 5.86 27.31
CA SER A 183 -6.57 6.89 28.30
C SER A 183 -6.70 8.27 27.67
N SER A 184 -6.85 9.30 28.49
CA SER A 184 -6.91 10.69 28.01
C SER A 184 -5.69 11.10 27.18
N GLU A 185 -4.54 10.48 27.39
CA GLU A 185 -3.31 10.76 26.63
C GLU A 185 -3.27 10.05 25.27
N ASN A 186 -3.84 8.85 25.17
CA ASN A 186 -3.70 8.00 23.98
C ASN A 186 -4.93 8.02 23.07
N ILE A 187 -6.07 8.54 23.55
CA ILE A 187 -7.30 8.67 22.78
C ILE A 187 -7.06 9.42 21.47
N ILE A 188 -6.15 10.39 21.42
CA ILE A 188 -5.80 11.14 20.19
C ILE A 188 -5.38 10.24 19.01
N TYR A 189 -4.90 9.02 19.29
CA TYR A 189 -4.48 8.04 18.29
C TYR A 189 -5.59 7.04 17.93
N GLY A 190 -6.79 7.20 18.49
CA GLY A 190 -7.94 6.30 18.31
C GLY A 190 -8.23 5.93 16.85
N PRO A 191 -8.28 6.89 15.89
CA PRO A 191 -8.51 6.56 14.49
C PRO A 191 -7.39 5.73 13.84
N GLN A 192 -6.13 5.94 14.23
CA GLN A 192 -4.99 5.14 13.76
C GLN A 192 -5.04 3.72 14.36
N ILE A 193 -5.35 3.61 15.66
CA ILE A 193 -5.54 2.32 16.34
C ILE A 193 -6.71 1.55 15.72
N ALA A 194 -7.83 2.23 15.45
CA ALA A 194 -8.98 1.65 14.77
C ALA A 194 -8.63 1.15 13.37
N SER A 195 -7.87 1.95 12.60
CA SER A 195 -7.35 1.52 11.29
C SER A 195 -6.55 0.22 11.40
N ALA A 196 -5.67 0.12 12.39
CA ALA A 196 -4.91 -1.11 12.64
C ALA A 196 -5.83 -2.31 12.95
N TYR A 197 -6.87 -2.13 13.75
CA TYR A 197 -7.87 -3.17 14.01
C TYR A 197 -8.67 -3.56 12.75
N ILE A 198 -9.03 -2.61 11.89
CA ILE A 198 -9.76 -2.86 10.63
C ILE A 198 -8.93 -3.74 9.68
N PHE A 199 -7.66 -3.38 9.47
CA PHE A 199 -6.76 -4.19 8.63
C PHE A 199 -6.58 -5.61 9.20
N ASN A 200 -6.72 -5.78 10.51
CA ASN A 200 -6.70 -7.08 11.18
C ASN A 200 -8.08 -7.74 11.33
N SER A 201 -9.09 -7.26 10.61
CA SER A 201 -10.46 -7.80 10.58
C SER A 201 -11.14 -7.84 11.95
N ASN A 202 -10.73 -6.98 12.89
CA ASN A 202 -11.30 -6.87 14.22
C ASN A 202 -12.18 -5.62 14.31
N PHE A 203 -13.35 -5.72 13.70
CA PHE A 203 -14.27 -4.59 13.49
C PHE A 203 -14.89 -4.06 14.78
N ASP A 204 -15.12 -4.92 15.78
CA ASP A 204 -15.69 -4.53 17.07
C ASP A 204 -14.75 -3.58 17.83
N ASN A 205 -13.46 -3.94 17.91
CA ASN A 205 -12.48 -3.07 18.57
C ASN A 205 -12.21 -1.81 17.75
N ALA A 206 -12.25 -1.89 16.41
CA ALA A 206 -12.13 -0.70 15.58
C ALA A 206 -13.26 0.30 15.86
N LEU A 207 -14.52 -0.16 15.87
CA LEU A 207 -15.67 0.69 16.17
C LEU A 207 -15.57 1.29 17.57
N TYR A 208 -15.19 0.49 18.57
CA TYR A 208 -14.97 0.95 19.94
C TYR A 208 -13.98 2.12 20.01
N TRP A 209 -12.83 2.01 19.34
CA TRP A 209 -11.82 3.07 19.32
C TRP A 209 -12.26 4.33 18.57
N ILE A 210 -13.05 4.18 17.50
CA ILE A 210 -13.64 5.31 16.78
C ILE A 210 -14.60 6.06 17.70
N GLU A 211 -15.54 5.36 18.34
CA GLU A 211 -16.54 5.97 19.21
C GLU A 211 -15.89 6.62 20.43
N LEU A 212 -14.86 6.00 21.01
CA LEU A 212 -14.08 6.61 22.08
C LEU A 212 -13.45 7.94 21.66
N TYR A 213 -12.84 7.98 20.46
CA TYR A 213 -12.25 9.21 19.93
C TYR A 213 -13.28 10.31 19.75
N GLU A 214 -14.38 10.00 19.07
CA GLU A 214 -15.43 10.97 18.73
C GLU A 214 -16.13 11.53 19.96
N ASN A 215 -16.34 10.70 20.99
CA ASN A 215 -16.94 11.13 22.26
C ASN A 215 -15.99 12.01 23.09
N ALA A 216 -14.68 11.82 22.98
CA ALA A 216 -13.70 12.50 23.81
C ALA A 216 -13.08 13.75 23.15
N ILE A 217 -12.98 13.76 21.82
CA ILE A 217 -12.33 14.82 21.03
C ILE A 217 -13.39 15.49 20.14
N GLU A 218 -13.64 14.96 18.95
CA GLU A 218 -14.69 15.39 18.03
C GLU A 218 -14.78 14.42 16.85
N VAL A 219 -15.83 14.56 16.04
CA VAL A 219 -15.92 13.94 14.71
C VAL A 219 -15.14 14.80 13.74
N ASP A 220 -13.97 14.32 13.31
CA ASP A 220 -13.06 15.00 12.38
C ASP A 220 -12.73 14.13 11.15
N SER A 221 -11.86 14.63 10.27
CA SER A 221 -11.44 13.90 9.06
C SER A 221 -10.81 12.53 9.37
N LYS A 222 -10.12 12.38 10.51
CA LYS A 222 -9.47 11.13 10.91
C LYS A 222 -10.49 10.11 11.37
N SER A 223 -11.45 10.50 12.21
CA SER A 223 -12.51 9.58 12.66
C SER A 223 -13.40 9.16 11.50
N ILE A 224 -13.74 10.10 10.61
CA ILE A 224 -14.46 9.83 9.36
C ILE A 224 -13.68 8.84 8.49
N TYR A 225 -12.34 8.97 8.39
CA TYR A 225 -11.53 7.97 7.69
C TYR A 225 -11.77 6.56 8.21
N ALA A 226 -11.63 6.43 9.53
CA ALA A 226 -11.63 5.14 10.19
C ALA A 226 -13.02 4.50 10.05
N ARG A 227 -14.11 5.30 10.08
CA ARG A 227 -15.47 4.83 9.77
C ARG A 227 -15.61 4.35 8.34
N ILE A 228 -15.16 5.13 7.35
CA ILE A 228 -15.23 4.75 5.93
C ILE A 228 -14.39 3.50 5.65
N LEU A 229 -13.22 3.39 6.29
CA LEU A 229 -12.36 2.21 6.20
C LEU A 229 -13.03 1.00 6.85
N LEU A 230 -13.67 1.17 8.02
CA LEU A 230 -14.44 0.13 8.70
C LEU A 230 -15.57 -0.36 7.81
N ASP A 231 -16.34 0.57 7.25
CA ASP A 231 -17.45 0.33 6.34
C ASP A 231 -17.00 -0.45 5.08
N LEU A 232 -15.86 -0.06 4.50
CA LEU A 232 -15.29 -0.76 3.36
C LEU A 232 -15.03 -2.24 3.68
N TYR A 233 -14.33 -2.49 4.78
CA TYR A 233 -13.83 -3.84 5.10
C TYR A 233 -14.90 -4.73 5.76
N SER A 234 -15.90 -4.14 6.41
CA SER A 234 -16.99 -4.88 7.07
C SER A 234 -18.20 -5.14 6.16
N SER A 235 -18.42 -4.34 5.12
CA SER A 235 -19.59 -4.47 4.24
C SER A 235 -19.54 -5.72 3.35
N SER A 236 -20.61 -6.52 3.40
CA SER A 236 -20.77 -7.70 2.55
C SER A 236 -21.03 -7.37 1.09
N ASP A 237 -21.71 -6.25 0.82
CA ASP A 237 -22.23 -5.89 -0.49
C ASP A 237 -22.21 -4.35 -0.70
N LEU A 238 -22.37 -3.95 -1.96
CA LEU A 238 -22.26 -2.54 -2.37
C LEU A 238 -23.35 -1.66 -1.75
N ASN A 239 -24.56 -2.17 -1.56
CA ASN A 239 -25.65 -1.38 -0.97
C ASN A 239 -25.38 -1.11 0.51
N SER A 240 -24.91 -2.13 1.23
CA SER A 240 -24.47 -1.98 2.62
C SER A 240 -23.37 -0.93 2.75
N PHE A 241 -22.38 -0.94 1.84
CA PHE A 241 -21.34 0.10 1.77
C PHE A 241 -21.91 1.50 1.47
N ILE A 242 -22.78 1.64 0.46
CA ILE A 242 -23.38 2.95 0.12
C ILE A 242 -24.18 3.52 1.30
N ASN A 243 -24.96 2.67 1.97
CA ASN A 243 -25.76 3.08 3.12
C ASN A 243 -24.89 3.55 4.28
N SER A 244 -23.79 2.85 4.57
CA SER A 244 -22.87 3.24 5.64
C SER A 244 -22.12 4.54 5.32
N ILE A 245 -21.66 4.70 4.07
CA ILE A 245 -21.07 5.96 3.58
C ILE A 245 -22.07 7.11 3.71
N ASN A 246 -23.35 6.89 3.38
CA ASN A 246 -24.41 7.90 3.52
C ASN A 246 -24.54 8.38 4.98
N LEU A 247 -24.53 7.45 5.93
CA LEU A 247 -24.59 7.77 7.36
C LEU A 247 -23.35 8.53 7.83
N THR A 248 -22.17 8.05 7.44
CA THR A 248 -20.88 8.63 7.85
C THR A 248 -20.72 10.05 7.32
N LEU A 249 -21.05 10.30 6.05
CA LEU A 249 -20.89 11.61 5.43
C LEU A 249 -21.95 12.63 5.88
N ASN A 250 -23.15 12.18 6.26
CA ASN A 250 -24.19 13.07 6.80
C ASN A 250 -23.77 13.77 8.11
N ASN A 251 -22.88 13.14 8.88
CA ASN A 251 -22.37 13.70 10.13
C ASN A 251 -21.08 14.52 9.94
N SER A 252 -20.60 14.68 8.70
CA SER A 252 -19.33 15.37 8.43
C SER A 252 -19.51 16.88 8.24
N ASN A 253 -18.85 17.69 9.07
CA ASN A 253 -18.82 19.14 8.94
C ASN A 253 -17.67 19.58 8.02
N GLN A 254 -17.85 19.47 6.70
CA GLN A 254 -16.83 19.87 5.72
C GLN A 254 -16.81 21.38 5.50
N LYS A 255 -15.62 21.93 5.19
CA LYS A 255 -15.41 23.37 4.98
C LYS A 255 -14.64 23.72 3.69
N ASP A 256 -14.07 22.72 2.99
CA ASP A 256 -13.25 22.95 1.79
C ASP A 256 -14.08 22.78 0.50
N ASN A 257 -13.85 23.66 -0.48
CA ASN A 257 -14.52 23.66 -1.78
C ASN A 257 -14.27 22.37 -2.56
N ASP A 258 -13.03 21.87 -2.55
CA ASP A 258 -12.69 20.65 -3.29
C ASP A 258 -13.38 19.42 -2.66
N ASN A 259 -13.55 19.42 -1.33
CA ASN A 259 -14.31 18.38 -0.61
C ASN A 259 -15.82 18.47 -0.90
N TYR A 260 -16.39 19.68 -0.99
CA TYR A 260 -17.78 19.85 -1.40
C TYR A 260 -18.04 19.34 -2.81
N GLU A 261 -17.09 19.55 -3.73
CA GLU A 261 -17.19 19.05 -5.10
C GLU A 261 -17.12 17.52 -5.15
N LEU A 262 -16.18 16.91 -4.42
CA LEU A 262 -16.13 15.45 -4.30
C LEU A 262 -17.43 14.90 -3.72
N LEU A 263 -17.95 15.53 -2.65
CA LEU A 263 -19.22 15.14 -2.04
C LEU A 263 -20.38 15.26 -3.02
N TYR A 264 -20.41 16.30 -3.86
CA TYR A 264 -21.41 16.47 -4.92
C TYR A 264 -21.34 15.32 -5.95
N VAL A 265 -20.14 14.95 -6.39
CA VAL A 265 -19.94 13.83 -7.33
C VAL A 265 -20.36 12.50 -6.71
N LEU A 266 -19.90 12.21 -5.48
CA LEU A 266 -20.23 10.98 -4.76
C LEU A 266 -21.72 10.88 -4.47
N LYS A 267 -22.36 11.98 -4.09
CA LYS A 267 -23.82 12.08 -3.91
C LYS A 267 -24.57 11.70 -5.19
N ALA A 268 -24.12 12.22 -6.33
CA ALA A 268 -24.77 11.94 -7.61
C ALA A 268 -24.56 10.48 -8.07
N VAL A 269 -23.38 9.91 -7.83
CA VAL A 269 -23.03 8.54 -8.27
C VAL A 269 -23.70 7.48 -7.39
N MET A 270 -23.65 7.65 -6.07
CA MET A 270 -24.18 6.66 -5.11
C MET A 270 -25.62 6.95 -4.66
N ASN A 271 -26.23 8.03 -5.18
CA ASN A 271 -27.56 8.48 -4.78
C ASN A 271 -27.69 8.70 -3.26
N LEU A 272 -26.72 9.40 -2.68
CA LEU A 272 -26.66 9.67 -1.23
C LEU A 272 -27.66 10.76 -0.82
N ASP A 273 -28.30 10.59 0.33
CA ASP A 273 -29.22 11.58 0.90
C ASP A 273 -28.47 12.47 1.89
N ILE A 274 -27.57 13.30 1.36
CA ILE A 274 -26.69 14.17 2.17
C ILE A 274 -27.05 15.63 2.01
N ASN A 275 -27.08 16.35 3.14
CA ASN A 275 -27.26 17.81 3.18
C ASN A 275 -25.99 18.54 2.71
N SER A 276 -25.78 18.63 1.41
CA SER A 276 -24.74 19.46 0.80
C SER A 276 -25.24 20.91 0.71
N ASN A 277 -24.91 21.75 1.69
CA ASN A 277 -25.11 23.20 1.53
C ASN A 277 -24.17 23.70 0.44
N THR A 278 -24.69 23.89 -0.77
CA THR A 278 -23.94 24.44 -1.90
C THR A 278 -23.82 25.95 -1.73
N ASN A 279 -22.92 26.40 -0.86
CA ASN A 279 -22.47 27.78 -0.91
C ASN A 279 -21.68 27.95 -2.20
N ILE A 280 -22.33 28.50 -3.23
CA ILE A 280 -21.70 28.72 -4.54
C ILE A 280 -20.50 29.65 -4.34
N ASN A 281 -19.30 29.13 -4.58
CA ASN A 281 -18.10 29.95 -4.57
C ASN A 281 -18.03 30.76 -5.86
N LEU A 282 -18.53 31.99 -5.81
CA LEU A 282 -18.54 32.93 -6.94
C LEU A 282 -17.13 33.33 -7.41
N ASN A 283 -16.07 33.00 -6.67
CA ASN A 283 -14.69 33.26 -7.08
C ASN A 283 -14.12 32.18 -8.02
N LYS A 284 -14.79 31.02 -8.15
CA LYS A 284 -14.33 29.86 -8.94
C LYS A 284 -15.45 29.37 -9.87
N ILE A 285 -15.96 30.27 -10.71
CA ILE A 285 -17.06 29.99 -11.67
C ILE A 285 -16.58 29.11 -12.83
N PHE A 286 -15.32 29.28 -13.24
CA PHE A 286 -14.70 28.49 -14.30
C PHE A 286 -13.83 27.38 -13.70
N ASP A 287 -13.86 26.22 -14.34
CA ASP A 287 -13.03 25.08 -14.01
C ASP A 287 -11.92 24.96 -15.06
N ASP A 288 -10.66 25.05 -14.61
CA ASP A 288 -9.49 24.98 -15.47
C ASP A 288 -9.04 23.53 -15.76
N ARG A 289 -9.65 22.53 -15.12
CA ARG A 289 -9.29 21.11 -15.32
C ARG A 289 -9.72 20.66 -16.70
N SER A 290 -8.77 20.11 -17.45
CA SER A 290 -9.03 19.68 -18.82
C SER A 290 -9.93 18.44 -18.86
N MET A 291 -10.95 18.52 -19.71
CA MET A 291 -11.83 17.41 -20.06
C MET A 291 -11.23 16.55 -21.18
N PRO A 292 -11.46 15.23 -21.16
CA PRO A 292 -11.16 14.39 -22.31
C PRO A 292 -11.97 14.80 -23.53
N SER A 293 -11.52 14.38 -24.72
CA SER A 293 -12.27 14.63 -25.95
C SER A 293 -13.70 14.06 -25.86
N ILE A 294 -14.64 14.75 -26.50
CA ILE A 294 -16.05 14.31 -26.57
C ILE A 294 -16.17 12.89 -27.14
N PHE A 295 -15.28 12.51 -28.06
CA PHE A 295 -15.20 11.15 -28.60
C PHE A 295 -14.90 10.13 -27.50
N LEU A 296 -13.88 10.38 -26.67
CA LEU A 296 -13.52 9.47 -25.58
C LEU A 296 -14.61 9.39 -24.51
N LEU A 297 -15.23 10.51 -24.15
CA LEU A 297 -16.36 10.52 -23.20
C LEU A 297 -17.56 9.72 -23.73
N ASN A 298 -17.86 9.83 -25.03
CA ASN A 298 -18.90 9.04 -25.67
C ASN A 298 -18.56 7.55 -25.68
N GLU A 299 -17.31 7.18 -25.94
CA GLU A 299 -16.88 5.78 -25.89
C GLU A 299 -16.97 5.18 -24.48
N ILE A 300 -16.60 5.94 -23.44
CA ILE A 300 -16.79 5.54 -22.03
C ILE A 300 -18.28 5.33 -21.76
N ASN A 301 -19.13 6.32 -22.06
CA ASN A 301 -20.56 6.25 -21.79
C ASN A 301 -21.24 5.10 -22.56
N ASN A 302 -20.89 4.91 -23.83
CA ASN A 302 -21.39 3.80 -24.63
C ASN A 302 -20.96 2.44 -24.08
N SER A 303 -19.74 2.34 -23.55
CA SER A 303 -19.24 1.11 -22.94
C SER A 303 -19.99 0.78 -21.66
N ILE A 304 -20.31 1.79 -20.83
CA ILE A 304 -21.14 1.64 -19.63
C ILE A 304 -22.56 1.17 -20.02
N LEU A 305 -23.22 1.87 -20.94
CA LEU A 305 -24.59 1.56 -21.37
C LEU A 305 -24.74 0.17 -22.02
N LYS A 306 -23.68 -0.31 -22.69
CA LYS A 306 -23.65 -1.63 -23.32
C LYS A 306 -23.05 -2.71 -22.42
N SER A 307 -22.62 -2.36 -21.21
CA SER A 307 -21.95 -3.26 -20.25
C SER A 307 -20.73 -3.98 -20.87
N VAL A 308 -19.92 -3.24 -21.64
CA VAL A 308 -18.67 -3.76 -22.23
C VAL A 308 -17.50 -3.37 -21.34
N ASP A 309 -17.27 -4.20 -20.32
CA ASP A 309 -16.30 -4.01 -19.24
C ASP A 309 -14.88 -3.69 -19.74
N GLU A 310 -14.35 -4.45 -20.71
CA GLU A 310 -12.96 -4.28 -21.14
C GLU A 310 -12.74 -2.92 -21.82
N LYS A 311 -13.73 -2.47 -22.62
CA LYS A 311 -13.68 -1.17 -23.27
C LYS A 311 -13.83 -0.05 -22.26
N PHE A 312 -14.74 -0.19 -21.30
CA PHE A 312 -14.88 0.78 -20.22
C PHE A 312 -13.57 0.96 -19.47
N LEU A 313 -12.93 -0.12 -19.01
CA LEU A 313 -11.66 -0.06 -18.29
C LEU A 313 -10.54 0.56 -19.14
N PHE A 314 -10.45 0.19 -20.41
CA PHE A 314 -9.43 0.72 -21.30
C PHE A 314 -9.59 2.22 -21.54
N TYR A 315 -10.80 2.67 -21.86
CA TYR A 315 -11.06 4.08 -22.12
C TYR A 315 -11.05 4.93 -20.85
N SER A 316 -11.47 4.39 -19.70
CA SER A 316 -11.38 5.09 -18.42
C SER A 316 -9.91 5.38 -18.09
N LEU A 317 -9.02 4.39 -18.18
CA LEU A 317 -7.58 4.55 -17.94
C LEU A 317 -6.95 5.60 -18.88
N ILE A 318 -7.24 5.53 -20.18
CA ILE A 318 -6.76 6.53 -21.15
C ILE A 318 -7.25 7.93 -20.77
N SER A 319 -8.50 8.04 -20.33
CA SER A 319 -9.09 9.34 -20.02
C SER A 319 -8.49 9.99 -18.77
N LEU A 320 -7.96 9.19 -17.83
CA LEU A 320 -7.27 9.69 -16.63
C LEU A 320 -5.96 10.40 -17.02
N ASN A 321 -5.22 9.88 -18.01
CA ASN A 321 -4.00 10.47 -18.55
C ASN A 321 -3.00 10.89 -17.46
N ASP A 322 -2.68 9.94 -16.56
CA ASP A 322 -1.77 10.10 -15.41
C ASP A 322 -2.11 11.25 -14.44
N LYS A 323 -3.34 11.77 -14.49
CA LYS A 323 -3.80 12.77 -13.54
C LYS A 323 -4.18 12.13 -12.21
N GLU A 324 -3.82 12.79 -11.12
CA GLU A 324 -4.42 12.56 -9.81
C GLU A 324 -5.93 12.84 -9.83
N TRP A 325 -6.70 12.16 -8.98
CA TRP A 325 -8.15 12.28 -8.91
C TRP A 325 -8.66 13.71 -8.74
N LYS A 326 -8.03 14.51 -7.87
CA LYS A 326 -8.38 15.91 -7.62
C LYS A 326 -8.22 16.82 -8.84
N ASN A 327 -7.36 16.42 -9.78
CA ASN A 327 -7.11 17.14 -11.02
C ASN A 327 -8.06 16.72 -12.15
N ILE A 328 -8.93 15.75 -11.91
CA ILE A 328 -9.97 15.34 -12.86
C ILE A 328 -11.16 16.28 -12.71
N HIS A 329 -11.70 16.72 -13.84
CA HIS A 329 -12.90 17.54 -13.85
C HIS A 329 -14.09 16.75 -13.27
N PRO A 330 -14.91 17.33 -12.37
CA PRO A 330 -15.94 16.60 -11.62
C PRO A 330 -16.97 15.87 -12.48
N GLU A 331 -17.40 16.43 -13.61
CA GLU A 331 -18.29 15.72 -14.53
C GLU A 331 -17.63 14.49 -15.21
N HIS A 332 -16.33 14.55 -15.50
CA HIS A 332 -15.60 13.39 -16.00
C HIS A 332 -15.40 12.35 -14.90
N LEU A 333 -15.06 12.80 -13.69
CA LEU A 333 -14.96 11.93 -12.52
C LEU A 333 -16.29 11.19 -12.26
N LYS A 334 -17.41 11.92 -12.27
CA LYS A 334 -18.76 11.36 -12.14
C LYS A 334 -19.05 10.27 -13.17
N LEU A 335 -18.72 10.51 -14.44
CA LEU A 335 -18.89 9.51 -15.50
C LEU A 335 -18.06 8.25 -15.23
N ILE A 336 -16.79 8.41 -14.87
CA ILE A 336 -15.90 7.29 -14.56
C ILE A 336 -16.42 6.49 -13.36
N LEU A 337 -16.81 7.17 -12.28
CA LEU A 337 -17.28 6.53 -11.05
C LEU A 337 -18.62 5.81 -11.26
N ASN A 338 -19.53 6.36 -12.06
CA ASN A 338 -20.74 5.64 -12.47
C ASN A 338 -20.42 4.33 -13.19
N GLY A 339 -19.41 4.33 -14.07
CA GLY A 339 -18.98 3.12 -14.75
C GLY A 339 -18.37 2.09 -13.78
N TYR A 340 -17.52 2.53 -12.84
CA TYR A 340 -16.94 1.64 -11.84
C TYR A 340 -17.97 1.09 -10.85
N LEU A 341 -19.01 1.86 -10.53
CA LEU A 341 -20.12 1.43 -9.70
C LEU A 341 -20.86 0.24 -10.34
N GLN A 342 -21.04 0.27 -11.67
CA GLN A 342 -21.72 -0.78 -12.43
C GLN A 342 -20.79 -1.97 -12.75
N TYR A 343 -19.48 -1.72 -12.91
CA TYR A 343 -18.50 -2.75 -13.23
C TYR A 343 -18.47 -3.83 -12.15
N LYS A 344 -18.90 -5.06 -12.50
CA LYS A 344 -18.93 -6.24 -11.63
C LYS A 344 -19.47 -5.93 -10.23
N ASP A 345 -20.63 -5.30 -10.17
CA ASP A 345 -21.31 -4.92 -8.93
C ASP A 345 -20.45 -4.09 -7.97
N GLY A 346 -19.65 -3.17 -8.53
CA GLY A 346 -18.83 -2.23 -7.77
C GLY A 346 -17.57 -2.85 -7.17
N LEU A 347 -17.08 -3.97 -7.72
CA LEU A 347 -15.89 -4.68 -7.24
C LEU A 347 -14.68 -3.74 -7.03
N LEU A 348 -14.47 -2.80 -7.96
CA LEU A 348 -13.40 -1.81 -7.88
C LEU A 348 -13.84 -0.49 -7.27
N PHE A 349 -15.13 -0.18 -7.34
CA PHE A 349 -15.71 1.10 -6.91
C PHE A 349 -15.33 1.43 -5.47
N ARG A 350 -15.48 0.45 -4.59
CA ARG A 350 -15.21 0.59 -3.15
C ARG A 350 -13.78 1.03 -2.84
N ASN A 351 -12.79 0.42 -3.51
CA ASN A 351 -11.38 0.78 -3.35
C ASN A 351 -11.07 2.16 -3.94
N ILE A 352 -11.69 2.50 -5.08
CA ILE A 352 -11.55 3.81 -5.71
C ILE A 352 -12.09 4.91 -4.79
N VAL A 353 -13.22 4.69 -4.11
CA VAL A 353 -13.77 5.67 -3.14
C VAL A 353 -12.75 6.01 -2.03
N LEU A 354 -12.02 5.03 -1.49
CA LEU A 354 -10.95 5.31 -0.53
C LEU A 354 -9.81 6.11 -1.15
N GLU A 355 -9.42 5.78 -2.39
CA GLU A 355 -8.35 6.47 -3.08
C GLU A 355 -8.70 7.94 -3.34
N LEU A 356 -9.96 8.22 -3.72
CA LEU A 356 -10.49 9.58 -3.87
C LEU A 356 -10.36 10.36 -2.57
N PHE A 357 -10.83 9.78 -1.47
CA PHE A 357 -10.77 10.45 -0.18
C PHE A 357 -9.35 10.75 0.29
N LYS A 358 -8.39 9.85 0.03
CA LYS A 358 -6.96 10.10 0.27
C LYS A 358 -6.46 11.24 -0.62
N ASN A 359 -6.75 11.20 -1.91
CA ASN A 359 -6.20 12.16 -2.88
C ASN A 359 -6.74 13.59 -2.72
N TYR A 360 -8.01 13.74 -2.34
CA TYR A 360 -8.63 15.04 -2.07
C TYR A 360 -8.22 15.63 -0.71
N ASN A 361 -7.40 14.93 0.09
CA ASN A 361 -7.18 15.26 1.51
C ASN A 361 -8.51 15.45 2.26
N PHE A 362 -9.56 14.78 1.79
CA PHE A 362 -10.84 14.75 2.48
C PHE A 362 -10.68 14.14 3.88
N ILE A 363 -9.56 13.41 4.08
CA ILE A 363 -9.34 12.47 5.14
C ILE A 363 -7.94 12.53 5.83
N ILE A 364 -6.99 13.38 5.38
CA ILE A 364 -5.62 13.45 5.97
C ILE A 364 -5.32 14.83 6.54
#